data_AF-A0A931MR78-F1
#
_entry.id   AF-A0A931MR78-F1
#
_cell.length_a   1.000
_cell.length_b   1.000
_cell.length_c   1.000
_cell.angle_alpha   90.00
_cell.angle_beta   90.00
_cell.angle_gamma   90.00
#
_symmetry.space_group_name_H-M   'P 1'
#
loop_
_entity.id
_entity.type
_entity.pdbx_description
1 polymer ?
#
loop_
_entity_poly.entity_id
_entity_poly.type
_entity_poly.pdbx_seq_one_letter_code
_entity_poly.pdbx_strand_id
1 'polypeptide(L)'
;LAEQMAARGIKPEWEVFNLGHILSDFTTLTAEGLDTAPYYCNIVLGGHRAFQGGLPYTPKILQMLVEHLPEGTVWGVSGIGPTQLPATTHGLLLGGHMRVGLEDNLYYSHGRLATNLELVERAVSATFERPFVDGDEYVVELEVEKLGNSSIVFAWRILSGDAVAVTGSHTVVHLDEEGRPSPVPEPLRATLNELCVSASSPVIR
;
A
#
# COMPACT_ATOMS: atom_id res chain seq x y z
N LEU A 1 -18.57 22.86 -20.14
CA LEU A 1 -17.13 22.84 -19.81
C LEU A 1 -16.37 21.89 -20.74
N ALA A 2 -16.75 20.62 -20.84
CA ALA A 2 -16.07 19.63 -21.67
C ALA A 2 -15.87 20.08 -23.14
N GLU A 3 -16.91 20.57 -23.81
CA GLU A 3 -16.79 21.14 -25.17
C GLU A 3 -15.76 22.29 -25.27
N GLN A 4 -15.68 23.14 -24.25
CA GLN A 4 -14.72 24.25 -24.23
C GLN A 4 -13.28 23.77 -24.02
N MET A 5 -13.09 22.72 -23.22
CA MET A 5 -11.78 22.08 -23.03
C MET A 5 -11.35 21.40 -24.32
N ALA A 6 -12.24 20.63 -24.95
CA ALA A 6 -12.01 19.97 -26.24
C ALA A 6 -11.65 20.98 -27.34
N ALA A 7 -12.43 22.06 -27.48
CA ALA A 7 -12.16 23.13 -28.45
C ALA A 7 -10.81 23.83 -28.25
N ARG A 8 -10.22 23.73 -27.05
CA ARG A 8 -8.91 24.31 -26.69
C ARG A 8 -7.78 23.28 -26.61
N GLY A 9 -8.06 22.00 -26.89
CA GLY A 9 -7.08 20.92 -26.74
C GLY A 9 -6.63 20.70 -25.29
N ILE A 10 -7.47 21.02 -24.32
CA ILE A 10 -7.17 20.83 -22.89
C ILE A 10 -7.65 19.43 -22.47
N LYS A 11 -6.75 18.64 -21.90
CA LYS A 11 -7.07 17.32 -21.35
C LYS A 11 -7.79 17.47 -20.00
N PRO A 12 -8.99 16.88 -19.81
CA PRO A 12 -9.65 16.89 -18.51
C PRO A 12 -8.92 16.00 -17.49
N GLU A 13 -8.84 16.49 -16.25
CA GLU A 13 -8.64 15.67 -15.06
C GLU A 13 -10.02 15.41 -14.46
N TRP A 14 -10.46 14.15 -14.48
CA TRP A 14 -11.77 13.77 -13.94
C TRP A 14 -11.71 13.68 -12.42
N GLU A 15 -12.21 14.72 -11.75
CA GLU A 15 -12.33 14.77 -10.29
C GLU A 15 -13.58 14.00 -9.83
N VAL A 16 -13.38 12.78 -9.30
CA VAL A 16 -14.47 11.90 -8.88
C VAL A 16 -14.54 11.80 -7.35
N PHE A 17 -15.70 12.13 -6.81
CA PHE A 17 -15.93 12.19 -5.35
C PHE A 17 -16.83 11.04 -4.86
N ASN A 18 -17.50 10.36 -5.80
CA ASN A 18 -18.38 9.21 -5.57
C ASN A 18 -18.55 8.40 -6.86
N LEU A 19 -19.22 7.25 -6.73
CA LEU A 19 -19.47 6.32 -7.82
C LEU A 19 -20.36 6.90 -8.92
N GLY A 20 -21.27 7.82 -8.59
CA GLY A 20 -22.15 8.48 -9.57
C GLY A 20 -21.35 9.33 -10.57
N HIS A 21 -20.27 9.98 -10.15
CA HIS A 21 -19.40 10.73 -11.06
C HIS A 21 -18.75 9.82 -12.10
N ILE A 22 -18.46 8.56 -11.75
CA ILE A 22 -17.88 7.57 -12.67
C ILE A 22 -18.95 7.00 -13.60
N LEU A 23 -20.02 6.44 -13.02
CA LEU A 23 -21.05 5.70 -13.76
C LEU A 23 -21.96 6.59 -14.60
N SER A 24 -22.16 7.85 -14.19
CA SER A 24 -22.97 8.82 -14.93
C SER A 24 -22.07 9.75 -15.74
N ASP A 25 -21.40 10.69 -15.09
CA ASP A 25 -20.82 11.84 -15.77
C ASP A 25 -19.64 11.43 -16.65
N PHE A 26 -18.68 10.71 -16.07
CA PHE A 26 -17.48 10.27 -16.78
C PHE A 26 -17.82 9.32 -17.93
N THR A 27 -18.66 8.31 -17.68
CA THR A 27 -19.06 7.33 -18.71
C THR A 27 -19.90 7.97 -19.82
N THR A 28 -20.85 8.85 -19.49
CA THR A 28 -21.72 9.51 -20.49
C THR A 28 -20.93 10.46 -21.38
N LEU A 29 -20.14 11.36 -20.78
CA LEU A 29 -19.41 12.38 -21.53
C LEU A 29 -18.28 11.78 -22.39
N THR A 30 -17.65 10.69 -21.95
CA THR A 30 -16.69 9.96 -22.79
C THR A 30 -17.37 9.22 -23.94
N ALA A 31 -18.55 8.63 -23.71
CA ALA A 31 -19.34 8.00 -24.77
C ALA A 31 -19.85 9.02 -25.82
N GLU A 32 -20.11 10.26 -25.42
CA GLU A 32 -20.43 11.38 -26.31
C GLU A 32 -19.21 11.94 -27.07
N GLY A 33 -18.00 11.42 -26.80
CA GLY A 33 -16.77 11.84 -27.47
C GLY A 33 -16.21 13.19 -26.99
N LEU A 34 -16.64 13.66 -25.82
CA LEU A 34 -16.19 14.93 -25.24
C LEU A 34 -14.84 14.84 -24.53
N ASP A 35 -14.33 13.63 -24.32
CA ASP A 35 -12.95 13.32 -23.96
C ASP A 35 -12.53 12.02 -24.67
N THR A 36 -11.24 11.85 -24.94
CA THR A 36 -10.69 10.68 -25.66
C THR A 36 -9.53 10.06 -24.89
N ALA A 37 -9.40 8.73 -24.94
CA ALA A 37 -8.37 7.99 -24.22
C ALA A 37 -6.93 8.43 -24.61
N PRO A 38 -5.93 8.34 -23.70
CA PRO A 38 -6.05 7.82 -22.33
C PRO A 38 -6.78 8.79 -21.41
N TYR A 39 -7.72 8.31 -20.61
CA TYR A 39 -8.41 9.16 -19.63
C TYR A 39 -7.53 9.37 -18.40
N TYR A 40 -7.69 10.53 -17.74
CA TYR A 40 -7.00 10.82 -16.49
C TYR A 40 -8.01 11.15 -15.39
N CYS A 41 -7.97 10.41 -14.28
CA CYS A 41 -8.94 10.55 -13.19
C CYS A 41 -8.26 10.72 -11.84
N ASN A 42 -8.71 11.69 -11.05
CA ASN A 42 -8.34 11.85 -9.66
C ASN A 42 -9.52 11.46 -8.77
N ILE A 43 -9.32 10.41 -7.96
CA ILE A 43 -10.31 9.94 -6.98
C ILE A 43 -10.11 10.71 -5.69
N VAL A 44 -11.08 11.52 -5.30
CA VAL A 44 -11.00 12.37 -4.10
C VAL A 44 -11.77 11.74 -2.93
N LEU A 45 -11.06 11.34 -1.88
CA LEU A 45 -11.63 10.65 -0.71
C LEU A 45 -11.34 11.37 0.60
N GLY A 46 -12.18 11.10 1.61
CA GLY A 46 -12.07 11.71 2.93
C GLY A 46 -12.84 13.03 3.07
N GLY A 47 -13.32 13.60 1.96
CA GLY A 47 -14.07 14.86 1.90
C GLY A 47 -15.54 14.80 2.35
N HIS A 48 -16.06 13.64 2.76
CA HIS A 48 -17.47 13.44 3.15
C HIS A 48 -18.05 14.40 4.21
N ARG A 49 -17.21 15.07 4.99
CA ARG A 49 -17.63 16.08 5.97
C ARG A 49 -17.63 17.51 5.43
N ALA A 50 -16.93 17.73 4.32
CA ALA A 50 -16.71 19.04 3.72
C ALA A 50 -17.51 19.22 2.41
N PHE A 51 -17.75 18.14 1.65
CA PHE A 51 -18.39 18.18 0.35
C PHE A 51 -19.65 17.31 0.34
N GLN A 52 -20.76 17.88 -0.16
CA GLN A 52 -21.99 17.12 -0.37
C GLN A 52 -21.73 16.02 -1.41
N GLY A 53 -22.05 14.77 -1.05
CA GLY A 53 -21.81 13.61 -1.93
C GLY A 53 -20.36 13.12 -1.97
N GLY A 54 -19.44 13.71 -1.20
CA GLY A 54 -18.09 13.17 -1.04
C GLY A 54 -18.08 11.89 -0.21
N LEU A 55 -17.22 10.93 -0.57
CA LEU A 55 -17.08 9.68 0.17
C LEU A 55 -15.96 9.74 1.23
N PRO A 56 -16.10 9.01 2.36
CA PRO A 56 -15.00 8.82 3.30
C PRO A 56 -13.93 7.95 2.65
N TYR A 57 -12.69 8.10 3.11
CA TYR A 57 -11.65 7.14 2.77
C TYR A 57 -11.85 5.84 3.57
N THR A 58 -11.99 4.73 2.86
CA THR A 58 -11.70 3.38 3.36
C THR A 58 -11.08 2.56 2.22
N PRO A 59 -10.27 1.53 2.51
CA PRO A 59 -9.74 0.66 1.46
C PRO A 59 -10.82 0.10 0.53
N LYS A 60 -11.94 -0.36 1.09
CA LYS A 60 -13.07 -0.91 0.32
C LYS A 60 -13.71 0.10 -0.63
N ILE A 61 -13.83 1.36 -0.21
CA ILE A 61 -14.39 2.42 -1.06
C ILE A 61 -13.44 2.75 -2.20
N LEU A 62 -12.14 2.89 -1.92
CA LEU A 62 -11.17 3.16 -2.99
C LEU A 62 -11.17 2.02 -4.02
N GLN A 63 -11.09 0.77 -3.56
CA GLN A 63 -11.13 -0.39 -4.44
C GLN A 63 -12.39 -0.43 -5.30
N MET A 64 -13.57 -0.23 -4.70
CA MET A 64 -14.84 -0.16 -5.42
C MET A 64 -14.81 0.91 -6.53
N LEU A 65 -14.28 2.11 -6.27
CA LEU A 65 -14.23 3.17 -7.28
C LEU A 65 -13.27 2.81 -8.42
N VAL A 66 -12.10 2.27 -8.10
CA VAL A 66 -11.09 1.84 -9.09
C VAL A 66 -11.67 0.75 -10.01
N GLU A 67 -12.39 -0.23 -9.46
CA GLU A 67 -13.00 -1.32 -10.23
C GLU A 67 -14.09 -0.86 -11.22
N HIS A 68 -14.65 0.34 -11.04
CA HIS A 68 -15.69 0.89 -11.90
C HIS A 68 -15.17 1.96 -12.87
N LEU A 69 -13.88 2.28 -12.86
CA LEU A 69 -13.31 3.23 -13.82
C LEU A 69 -13.43 2.70 -15.25
N PRO A 70 -13.62 3.58 -16.25
CA PRO A 70 -13.53 3.18 -17.65
C PRO A 70 -12.19 2.48 -17.95
N GLU A 71 -12.21 1.46 -18.80
CA GLU A 71 -11.02 0.70 -19.16
C GLU A 71 -9.92 1.61 -19.72
N GLY A 72 -8.67 1.36 -19.33
CA GLY A 72 -7.51 2.16 -19.77
C GLY A 72 -7.41 3.55 -19.12
N THR A 73 -8.20 3.84 -18.09
CA THR A 73 -8.06 5.09 -17.31
C THR A 73 -6.77 5.09 -16.51
N VAL A 74 -5.94 6.12 -16.71
CA VAL A 74 -4.85 6.47 -15.81
C VAL A 74 -5.47 7.18 -14.61
N TRP A 75 -5.20 6.71 -13.39
CA TRP A 75 -5.88 7.23 -12.21
C TRP A 75 -4.93 7.50 -11.05
N GLY A 76 -5.29 8.48 -10.24
CA GLY A 76 -4.65 8.76 -8.95
C GLY A 76 -5.67 8.96 -7.84
N VAL A 77 -5.19 9.09 -6.61
CA VAL A 77 -6.03 9.34 -5.45
C VAL A 77 -5.53 10.55 -4.66
N SER A 78 -6.48 11.36 -4.23
CA SER A 78 -6.31 12.47 -3.28
C SER A 78 -7.04 12.15 -1.99
N GLY A 79 -6.36 12.20 -0.86
CA GLY A 79 -6.98 12.05 0.45
C GLY A 79 -7.05 13.39 1.18
N ILE A 80 -8.23 13.78 1.65
CA ILE A 80 -8.43 15.02 2.39
C ILE A 80 -7.93 14.89 3.83
N GLY A 81 -7.09 15.83 4.23
CA GLY A 81 -6.51 15.98 5.56
C GLY A 81 -5.75 14.73 6.03
N PRO A 82 -6.11 14.15 7.19
CA PRO A 82 -5.40 13.00 7.75
C PRO A 82 -5.51 11.74 6.88
N THR A 83 -6.40 11.73 5.88
CA THR A 83 -6.55 10.59 4.96
C THR A 83 -5.56 10.63 3.79
N GLN A 84 -4.82 11.73 3.57
CA GLN A 84 -3.88 11.88 2.45
C GLN A 84 -2.87 10.73 2.37
N LEU A 85 -2.10 10.51 3.44
CA LEU A 85 -1.07 9.46 3.47
C LEU A 85 -1.65 8.05 3.29
N PRO A 86 -2.66 7.59 4.06
CA PRO A 86 -3.18 6.25 3.89
C PRO A 86 -3.88 6.04 2.54
N ALA A 87 -4.57 7.05 1.99
CA ALA A 87 -5.22 6.94 0.69
C ALA A 87 -4.21 6.85 -0.46
N THR A 88 -3.23 7.76 -0.51
CA THR A 88 -2.17 7.76 -1.54
C THR A 88 -1.32 6.49 -1.49
N THR A 89 -0.96 6.03 -0.28
CA THR A 89 -0.25 4.75 -0.11
C THR A 89 -1.06 3.58 -0.67
N HIS A 90 -2.36 3.51 -0.35
CA HIS A 90 -3.21 2.45 -0.88
C HIS A 90 -3.42 2.56 -2.39
N GLY A 91 -3.54 3.78 -2.92
CA GLY A 91 -3.62 4.02 -4.37
C GLY A 91 -2.41 3.46 -5.11
N LEU A 92 -1.21 3.69 -4.58
CA LEU A 92 0.02 3.13 -5.12
C LEU A 92 0.02 1.60 -5.12
N LEU A 93 -0.47 0.96 -4.05
CA LEU A 93 -0.57 -0.51 -3.95
C LEU A 93 -1.55 -1.11 -4.96
N LEU A 94 -2.59 -0.36 -5.36
CA LEU A 94 -3.55 -0.76 -6.40
C LEU A 94 -3.07 -0.42 -7.83
N GLY A 95 -1.83 0.08 -7.99
CA GLY A 95 -1.26 0.44 -9.28
C GLY A 95 -1.66 1.82 -9.82
N GLY A 96 -2.22 2.69 -8.96
CA GLY A 96 -2.56 4.07 -9.30
C GLY A 96 -1.45 5.08 -8.95
N HIS A 97 -1.76 6.35 -9.17
CA HIS A 97 -0.90 7.49 -8.85
C HIS A 97 -1.29 8.17 -7.54
N MET A 98 -0.42 9.06 -7.05
CA MET A 98 -0.61 9.79 -5.80
C MET A 98 -0.74 11.28 -6.08
N ARG A 99 -1.69 11.95 -5.41
CA ARG A 99 -1.73 13.41 -5.31
C ARG A 99 -1.55 13.83 -3.85
N VAL A 100 -0.59 14.72 -3.63
CA VAL A 100 -0.28 15.30 -2.33
C VAL A 100 -0.13 16.80 -2.45
N GLY A 101 -0.35 17.50 -1.35
CA GLY A 101 -0.17 18.94 -1.29
C GLY A 101 -0.95 19.58 -0.13
N LEU A 102 -0.66 20.85 0.09
CA LEU A 102 -1.31 21.69 1.10
C LEU A 102 -2.77 22.01 0.76
N GLU A 103 -3.17 21.87 -0.50
CA GLU A 103 -4.57 21.96 -0.92
C GLU A 103 -5.42 20.89 -0.20
N ASP A 104 -4.92 19.65 -0.15
CA ASP A 104 -5.64 18.53 0.43
C ASP A 104 -5.35 18.36 1.92
N ASN A 105 -4.14 18.67 2.39
CA ASN A 105 -3.71 18.41 3.76
C ASN A 105 -2.68 19.44 4.26
N LEU A 106 -3.04 20.17 5.31
CA LEU A 106 -2.17 21.18 5.92
C LEU A 106 -1.11 20.60 6.88
N TYR A 107 -1.19 19.32 7.24
CA TYR A 107 -0.43 18.74 8.36
C TYR A 107 0.51 17.62 7.92
N TYR A 108 1.74 17.65 8.43
CA TYR A 108 2.67 16.52 8.31
C TYR A 108 2.28 15.43 9.30
N SER A 109 2.01 15.81 10.55
CA SER A 109 1.54 14.91 11.61
C SER A 109 0.56 15.67 12.50
N HIS A 110 -0.09 14.98 13.44
CA HIS A 110 -1.01 15.63 14.36
C HIS A 110 -0.32 16.82 15.06
N GLY A 111 -0.88 18.02 14.87
CA GLY A 111 -0.35 19.27 15.43
C GLY A 111 0.88 19.87 14.73
N ARG A 112 1.42 19.26 13.67
CA ARG A 112 2.58 19.77 12.91
C ARG A 112 2.17 20.14 11.50
N LEU A 113 2.20 21.42 11.15
CA LEU A 113 1.97 21.89 9.79
C LEU A 113 3.05 21.33 8.83
N ALA A 114 2.67 21.13 7.57
CA ALA A 114 3.57 20.73 6.50
C ALA A 114 3.87 21.87 5.53
N THR A 115 4.90 21.68 4.73
CA THR A 115 5.11 22.34 3.44
C THR A 115 4.80 21.36 2.30
N ASN A 116 4.56 21.86 1.08
CA ASN A 116 4.38 20.99 -0.09
C ASN A 116 5.61 20.08 -0.31
N LEU A 117 6.82 20.61 -0.11
CA LEU A 117 8.05 19.84 -0.24
C LEU A 117 8.06 18.64 0.70
N GLU A 118 7.74 18.83 1.99
CA GLU A 118 7.70 17.73 2.97
C GLU A 118 6.64 16.67 2.64
N LEU A 119 5.49 17.07 2.07
CA LEU A 119 4.46 16.11 1.67
C LEU A 119 4.89 15.28 0.46
N VAL A 120 5.58 15.91 -0.50
CA VAL A 120 6.18 15.21 -1.66
C VAL A 120 7.29 14.29 -1.18
N GLU A 121 8.25 14.78 -0.39
CA GLU A 121 9.33 14.00 0.19
C GLU A 121 8.79 12.79 0.94
N ARG A 122 7.74 12.97 1.75
CA ARG A 122 7.10 11.85 2.45
C ARG A 122 6.52 10.82 1.46
N ALA A 123 5.81 11.27 0.43
CA ALA A 123 5.19 10.38 -0.54
C ALA A 123 6.23 9.57 -1.34
N VAL A 124 7.36 10.19 -1.72
CA VAL A 124 8.43 9.54 -2.48
C VAL A 124 9.46 8.81 -1.63
N SER A 125 9.57 9.14 -0.34
CA SER A 125 10.45 8.44 0.63
C SER A 125 10.00 7.00 0.91
N ALA A 126 8.77 6.66 0.53
CA ALA A 126 8.28 5.31 0.59
C ALA A 126 8.99 4.46 -0.47
N THR A 127 9.99 3.69 -0.03
CA THR A 127 10.69 2.73 -0.89
C THR A 127 9.84 1.47 -0.96
N PHE A 128 9.13 1.28 -2.08
CA PHE A 128 8.46 0.03 -2.39
C PHE A 128 9.23 -0.66 -3.51
N GLU A 129 10.03 -1.67 -3.19
CA GLU A 129 10.91 -2.44 -4.12
C GLU A 129 10.13 -3.37 -5.09
N ARG A 130 8.84 -3.08 -5.32
CA ARG A 130 7.76 -3.90 -5.93
C ARG A 130 7.12 -4.92 -4.96
N PRO A 131 5.78 -5.09 -5.00
CA PRO A 131 5.10 -6.18 -4.30
C PRO A 131 5.35 -7.52 -5.00
N PHE A 132 5.54 -8.59 -4.22
CA PHE A 132 5.51 -9.96 -4.76
C PHE A 132 4.14 -10.25 -5.39
N VAL A 133 4.13 -10.75 -6.61
CA VAL A 133 2.93 -11.18 -7.35
C VAL A 133 2.92 -12.71 -7.49
N ASP A 134 1.74 -13.27 -7.78
CA ASP A 134 1.59 -14.70 -8.03
C ASP A 134 2.47 -15.13 -9.22
N GLY A 135 3.27 -16.18 -9.03
CA GLY A 135 4.28 -16.64 -9.99
C GLY A 135 5.69 -16.07 -9.79
N ASP A 136 5.91 -15.15 -8.84
CA ASP A 136 7.26 -14.74 -8.47
C ASP A 136 8.03 -15.89 -7.80
N GLU A 137 9.25 -16.15 -8.25
CA GLU A 137 10.18 -17.03 -7.54
C GLU A 137 10.88 -16.27 -6.42
N TYR A 138 10.86 -16.85 -5.23
CA TYR A 138 11.54 -16.31 -4.05
C TYR A 138 12.15 -17.43 -3.22
N VAL A 139 13.17 -17.06 -2.44
CA VAL A 139 13.80 -17.94 -1.46
C VAL A 139 13.54 -17.39 -0.07
N VAL A 140 13.04 -18.22 0.83
CA VAL A 140 12.92 -17.87 2.25
C VAL A 140 14.10 -18.46 2.99
N GLU A 141 14.97 -17.58 3.48
CA GLU A 141 16.01 -17.96 4.43
C GLU A 141 15.46 -17.78 5.84
N LEU A 142 15.63 -18.81 6.68
CA LEU A 142 15.22 -18.81 8.08
C LEU A 142 16.45 -19.11 8.94
N GLU A 143 16.65 -18.34 10.00
CA GLU A 143 17.70 -18.58 10.97
C GLU A 143 17.18 -18.45 12.40
N VAL A 144 17.82 -19.16 13.33
CA VAL A 144 17.55 -19.00 14.76
C VAL A 144 18.35 -17.80 15.25
N GLU A 145 17.70 -16.65 15.34
CA GLU A 145 18.33 -15.40 15.80
C GLU A 145 18.63 -15.45 17.30
N LYS A 146 17.73 -16.05 18.08
CA LYS A 146 17.88 -16.13 19.54
C LYS A 146 17.15 -17.33 20.13
N LEU A 147 17.83 -18.08 20.98
CA LEU A 147 17.24 -19.16 21.76
C LEU A 147 17.16 -18.80 23.25
N GLY A 148 15.94 -18.65 23.76
CA GLY A 148 15.63 -18.45 25.17
C GLY A 148 15.39 -19.75 25.93
N ASN A 149 14.85 -19.63 27.15
CA ASN A 149 14.46 -20.80 27.94
C ASN A 149 13.25 -21.51 27.32
N SER A 150 12.16 -20.78 27.09
CA SER A 150 10.93 -21.29 26.44
C SER A 150 10.65 -20.65 25.08
N SER A 151 11.40 -19.61 24.68
CA SER A 151 11.18 -18.88 23.43
C SER A 151 12.29 -19.12 22.42
N ILE A 152 11.93 -19.07 21.14
CA ILE A 152 12.82 -19.16 19.99
C ILE A 152 12.48 -17.98 19.08
N VAL A 153 13.43 -17.12 18.79
CA VAL A 153 13.27 -16.05 17.81
C VAL A 153 13.86 -16.53 16.50
N PHE A 154 13.02 -16.63 15.49
CA PHE A 154 13.44 -16.90 14.13
C PHE A 154 13.51 -15.58 13.36
N ALA A 155 14.66 -15.26 12.80
CA ALA A 155 14.77 -14.24 11.77
C ALA A 155 14.56 -14.89 10.41
N TRP A 156 13.95 -14.16 9.50
CA TRP A 156 13.74 -14.61 8.13
C TRP A 156 13.99 -13.49 7.14
N ARG A 157 14.47 -13.89 5.97
CA ARG A 157 14.67 -13.02 4.81
C ARG A 157 14.00 -13.65 3.61
N ILE A 158 13.29 -12.85 2.84
CA ILE A 158 12.74 -13.25 1.54
C ILE A 158 13.61 -12.63 0.47
N LEU A 159 14.22 -13.46 -0.37
CA LEU A 159 15.06 -13.04 -1.47
C LEU A 159 14.30 -13.19 -2.78
N SER A 160 14.44 -12.20 -3.67
CA SER A 160 13.99 -12.25 -5.06
C SER A 160 15.24 -12.21 -5.94
N GLY A 161 15.68 -13.37 -6.45
CA GLY A 161 17.03 -13.52 -6.99
C GLY A 161 18.08 -13.33 -5.88
N ASP A 162 19.07 -12.46 -6.12
CA ASP A 162 20.14 -12.17 -5.14
C ASP A 162 19.80 -11.00 -4.19
N ALA A 163 18.64 -10.35 -4.37
CA ALA A 163 18.25 -9.18 -3.59
C ALA A 163 17.36 -9.57 -2.40
N VAL A 164 17.63 -9.00 -1.22
CA VAL A 164 16.76 -9.13 -0.05
C VAL A 164 15.56 -8.21 -0.22
N ALA A 165 14.39 -8.79 -0.42
CA ALA A 165 13.13 -8.08 -0.65
C ALA A 165 12.36 -7.81 0.64
N VAL A 166 12.40 -8.75 1.60
CA VAL A 166 11.73 -8.60 2.91
C VAL A 166 12.63 -9.17 4.00
N THR A 167 12.67 -8.49 5.14
CA THR A 167 13.27 -9.01 6.37
C THR A 167 12.24 -8.98 7.49
N GLY A 168 12.25 -9.98 8.35
CA GLY A 168 11.43 -9.96 9.55
C GLY A 168 11.93 -10.96 10.58
N SER A 169 11.26 -10.96 11.73
CA SER A 169 11.45 -11.98 12.75
C SER A 169 10.13 -12.32 13.41
N HIS A 170 10.04 -13.52 13.95
CA HIS A 170 8.92 -13.96 14.75
C HIS A 170 9.40 -14.78 15.94
N THR A 171 8.64 -14.75 17.04
CA THR A 171 8.96 -15.53 18.24
C THR A 171 8.00 -16.70 18.37
N VAL A 172 8.54 -17.90 18.48
CA VAL A 172 7.82 -19.12 18.85
C VAL A 172 8.06 -19.39 20.33
N VAL A 173 7.03 -19.84 21.04
CA VAL A 173 7.14 -20.24 22.45
C VAL A 173 6.79 -21.72 22.57
N HIS A 174 7.69 -22.49 23.16
CA HIS A 174 7.44 -23.89 23.49
C HIS A 174 6.47 -23.99 24.66
N LEU A 175 5.43 -24.80 24.50
CA LEU A 175 4.36 -25.01 25.48
C LEU A 175 4.40 -26.46 25.99
N ASP A 176 4.07 -26.67 27.27
CA ASP A 176 3.80 -28.01 27.81
C ASP A 176 2.43 -28.57 27.36
N GLU A 177 2.10 -29.79 27.77
CA GLU A 177 0.81 -30.44 27.45
C GLU A 177 -0.39 -29.66 27.99
N GLU A 178 -0.20 -28.82 29.01
CA GLU A 178 -1.23 -27.93 29.56
C GLU A 178 -1.25 -26.54 28.90
N GLY A 179 -0.45 -26.31 27.85
CA GLY A 179 -0.40 -25.06 27.10
C GLY A 179 0.36 -23.92 27.79
N ARG A 180 1.18 -24.22 28.81
CA ARG A 180 1.98 -23.21 29.54
C ARG A 180 3.39 -23.14 28.97
N PRO A 181 4.03 -21.95 28.94
CA PRO A 181 5.42 -21.83 28.50
C PRO A 181 6.34 -22.74 29.31
N SER A 182 7.08 -23.61 28.61
CA SER A 182 7.98 -24.58 29.22
C SER A 182 9.33 -24.60 28.51
N PRO A 183 10.42 -25.04 29.16
CA PRO A 183 11.74 -25.06 28.55
C PRO A 183 11.74 -25.84 27.23
N VAL A 184 12.40 -25.29 26.19
CA VAL A 184 12.63 -26.00 24.93
C VAL A 184 13.36 -27.32 25.23
N PRO A 185 12.86 -28.49 24.79
CA PRO A 185 13.44 -29.79 25.10
C PRO A 185 14.90 -29.89 24.63
N GLU A 186 15.75 -30.54 25.42
CA GLU A 186 17.20 -30.62 25.14
C GLU A 186 17.57 -31.10 23.73
N PRO A 187 16.94 -32.14 23.16
CA PRO A 187 17.25 -32.55 21.78
C PRO A 187 16.97 -31.46 20.75
N LEU A 188 15.88 -30.71 20.93
CA LEU A 188 15.51 -29.59 20.06
C LEU A 188 16.40 -28.38 20.31
N ARG A 189 16.70 -28.07 21.58
CA ARG A 189 17.60 -26.99 21.98
C ARG A 189 19.01 -27.20 21.41
N ALA A 190 19.54 -28.41 21.47
CA ALA A 190 20.85 -28.73 20.89
C ALA A 190 20.87 -28.47 19.38
N THR A 191 19.84 -28.95 18.66
CA THR A 191 19.69 -28.72 17.21
C THR A 191 19.57 -27.23 16.87
N LEU A 192 18.75 -26.48 17.62
CA LEU A 192 18.56 -25.04 17.41
C LEU A 192 19.83 -24.24 17.75
N ASN A 193 20.60 -24.67 18.74
CA ASN A 193 21.89 -24.05 19.08
C ASN A 193 22.92 -24.25 17.96
N GLU A 194 22.95 -25.42 17.31
CA GLU A 194 23.81 -25.63 16.14
C GLU A 194 23.44 -24.67 15.01
N LEU A 195 22.14 -24.46 14.78
CA LEU A 195 21.62 -23.52 13.78
C LEU A 195 21.86 -22.05 14.13
N CYS A 196 21.91 -21.68 15.42
CA CYS A 196 22.29 -20.34 15.87
C CYS A 196 23.76 -19.99 15.52
N VAL A 197 24.64 -21.00 15.48
CA VAL A 197 26.10 -20.81 15.40
C VAL A 197 26.60 -20.97 13.95
N SER A 198 25.90 -21.72 13.11
CA SER A 198 26.24 -21.84 11.69
C SER A 198 25.88 -20.57 10.92
N ALA A 199 26.87 -19.83 10.41
CA ALA A 199 26.68 -18.67 9.53
C ALA A 199 26.12 -19.00 8.13
N SER A 200 25.57 -20.21 7.96
CA SER A 200 25.03 -20.75 6.72
C SER A 200 23.69 -21.39 7.05
N SER A 201 22.66 -20.57 7.05
CA SER A 201 21.27 -20.96 7.32
C SER A 201 20.79 -21.97 6.28
N PRO A 202 19.98 -22.98 6.68
CA PRO A 202 19.40 -23.91 5.72
C PRO A 202 18.47 -23.16 4.78
N VAL A 203 18.76 -23.23 3.48
CA VAL A 203 17.86 -22.72 2.43
C VAL A 203 16.66 -23.65 2.35
N ILE A 204 15.50 -23.18 2.81
CA ILE A 204 14.23 -23.87 2.57
C ILE A 204 13.75 -23.37 1.20
N ARG A 205 13.87 -24.23 0.19
CA ARG A 205 13.33 -23.98 -1.16
C ARG A 205 11.89 -24.45 -1.25
#